data_AF-A0A954ZIS4-F1
#
_entry.id   AF-A0A954ZIS4-F1
#
_cell.length_a   1.000
_cell.length_b   1.000
_cell.length_c   1.000
_cell.angle_alpha   90.00
_cell.angle_beta   90.00
_cell.angle_gamma   90.00
#
_symmetry.space_group_name_H-M   'P 1'
#
loop_
_entity.id
_entity.type
_entity.pdbx_description
1 polymer ?
#
loop_
_entity_poly.entity_id
_entity_poly.type
_entity_poly.pdbx_seq_one_letter_code
_entity_poly.pdbx_strand_id
1 'polypeptide(L)'
;PLRIYFVADDPSKQHYLSTCCAPALLAPRATRTLEIAKSVGRFHMTYGLGTVGDVPPSPRLRLPYSDEAAYCVSQGYDGQFSHQDIRSRYAVDFDMDEGTTIVAAADGVVVGVVDRYEQGAPDPRFKNRGNYIAVYHPSLGVFTEYWHLMHRGSLVKVGDSVRAGQYVAKSGKTGFAQGPHLHFFVWIANDDPELTKRSVPFHFGAMPASELTARTNVNPRDGSVGQCNSEL
;
A
#
# COMPACT_ATOMS: atom_id res chain seq x y z
N PRO A 1 4.01 -13.21 -7.10
CA PRO A 1 3.14 -14.38 -7.33
C PRO A 1 1.82 -14.22 -6.56
N LEU A 2 0.74 -14.88 -6.99
CA LEU A 2 -0.50 -14.99 -6.20
C LEU A 2 -0.37 -16.20 -5.28
N ARG A 3 -0.59 -15.99 -3.98
CA ARG A 3 -0.62 -17.04 -2.95
C ARG A 3 -2.04 -17.21 -2.48
N ILE A 4 -2.59 -18.41 -2.61
CA ILE A 4 -3.92 -18.74 -2.08
C ILE A 4 -3.77 -19.56 -0.82
N TYR A 5 -4.47 -19.16 0.24
CA TYR A 5 -4.53 -19.89 1.49
C TYR A 5 -5.95 -20.38 1.74
N PHE A 6 -6.02 -21.46 2.50
CA PHE A 6 -7.26 -22.03 2.99
C PHE A 6 -7.22 -22.03 4.51
N VAL A 7 -8.22 -21.38 5.11
CA VAL A 7 -8.34 -21.23 6.56
C VAL A 7 -9.56 -22.01 7.01
N ALA A 8 -9.34 -23.03 7.83
CA ALA A 8 -10.41 -23.85 8.39
C ALA A 8 -11.20 -23.07 9.44
N ASP A 9 -12.52 -23.21 9.43
CA ASP A 9 -13.37 -22.67 10.50
C ASP A 9 -13.13 -23.41 11.83
N ASP A 10 -12.69 -24.68 11.76
CA ASP A 10 -12.22 -25.48 12.89
C ASP A 10 -10.68 -25.43 12.96
N PRO A 11 -10.09 -24.74 13.96
CA PRO A 11 -8.63 -24.61 14.08
C PRO A 11 -7.90 -25.95 14.19
N SER A 12 -8.55 -27.00 14.71
CA SER A 12 -7.96 -28.34 14.79
C SER A 12 -7.71 -28.97 13.41
N LYS A 13 -8.38 -28.46 12.37
CA LYS A 13 -8.23 -28.89 10.97
C LYS A 13 -7.25 -28.03 10.18
N GLN A 14 -6.78 -26.90 10.73
CA GLN A 14 -5.88 -26.00 9.99
C GLN A 14 -4.59 -26.71 9.58
N HIS A 15 -4.04 -27.59 10.42
CA HIS A 15 -2.84 -28.34 10.10
C HIS A 15 -2.97 -29.19 8.81
N TYR A 16 -4.17 -29.74 8.55
CA TYR A 16 -4.44 -30.48 7.32
C TYR A 16 -4.37 -29.54 6.10
N LEU A 17 -5.07 -28.40 6.15
CA LEU A 17 -5.07 -27.42 5.06
C LEU A 17 -3.68 -26.85 4.80
N SER A 18 -2.92 -26.55 5.85
CA SER A 18 -1.55 -26.07 5.74
C SER A 18 -0.58 -27.12 5.17
N THR A 19 -0.96 -28.41 5.13
CA THR A 19 -0.11 -29.48 4.59
C THR A 19 -0.55 -29.92 3.20
N CYS A 20 -1.84 -30.21 2.98
CA CYS A 20 -2.35 -30.62 1.66
C CYS A 20 -2.26 -29.50 0.63
N CYS A 21 -2.41 -28.27 1.11
CA CYS A 21 -2.84 -27.13 0.34
C CYS A 21 -2.02 -25.88 0.72
N ALA A 22 -0.82 -26.11 1.31
CA ALA A 22 0.18 -25.09 1.66
C ALA A 22 0.35 -24.11 0.49
N PRO A 23 0.47 -22.81 0.78
CA PRO A 23 -0.16 -21.77 -0.01
C PRO A 23 0.03 -22.00 -1.49
N ALA A 24 -1.07 -22.22 -2.19
CA ALA A 24 -1.01 -22.57 -3.59
C ALA A 24 -0.45 -21.37 -4.36
N LEU A 25 0.77 -21.51 -4.85
CA LEU A 25 1.39 -20.54 -5.74
C LEU A 25 0.77 -20.68 -7.11
N LEU A 26 0.08 -19.64 -7.56
CA LEU A 26 -0.47 -19.56 -8.90
C LEU A 26 0.38 -18.63 -9.77
N ALA A 27 0.91 -19.18 -10.84
CA ALA A 27 1.48 -18.39 -11.93
C ALA A 27 0.34 -17.68 -12.70
N PRO A 28 0.64 -16.58 -13.43
CA PRO A 28 -0.34 -15.91 -14.26
C PRO A 28 -1.04 -16.88 -15.23
N ARG A 29 -2.38 -16.84 -15.28
CA ARG A 29 -3.23 -17.70 -16.11
C ARG A 29 -3.10 -19.21 -15.83
N ALA A 30 -2.51 -19.60 -14.71
CA ALA A 30 -2.45 -20.99 -14.31
C ALA A 30 -3.75 -21.43 -13.63
N THR A 31 -4.08 -22.71 -13.79
CA THR A 31 -5.14 -23.39 -13.04
C THR A 31 -4.51 -24.49 -12.20
N ARG A 32 -4.98 -24.64 -10.97
CA ARG A 32 -4.57 -25.72 -10.08
C ARG A 32 -5.80 -26.33 -9.42
N THR A 33 -5.95 -27.63 -9.54
CA THR A 33 -6.96 -28.41 -8.81
C THR A 33 -6.39 -28.82 -7.47
N LEU A 34 -7.19 -28.70 -6.40
CA LEU A 34 -6.84 -29.15 -5.06
C LEU A 34 -7.90 -30.14 -4.58
N GLU A 35 -7.45 -31.24 -3.99
CA GLU A 35 -8.32 -32.22 -3.36
C GLU A 35 -8.32 -31.99 -1.85
N ILE A 36 -9.42 -31.45 -1.33
CA ILE A 36 -9.60 -31.16 0.09
C ILE A 36 -10.52 -32.22 0.69
N ALA A 37 -10.06 -32.92 1.72
CA ALA A 37 -10.88 -33.91 2.40
C ALA A 37 -12.17 -33.30 2.97
N LYS A 38 -13.30 -33.98 2.74
CA LYS A 38 -14.61 -33.58 3.29
C LYS A 38 -14.60 -33.42 4.82
N SER A 39 -13.72 -34.13 5.52
CA SER A 39 -13.56 -34.09 6.97
C SER A 39 -12.99 -32.77 7.51
N VAL A 40 -12.49 -31.88 6.66
CA VAL A 40 -12.11 -30.51 7.02
C VAL A 40 -13.34 -29.67 7.40
N GLY A 41 -14.50 -29.99 6.83
CA GLY A 41 -15.71 -29.20 7.04
C GLY A 41 -15.63 -27.84 6.34
N ARG A 42 -16.06 -26.78 7.03
CA ARG A 42 -16.08 -25.42 6.47
C ARG A 42 -14.69 -24.79 6.54
N PHE A 43 -14.35 -24.06 5.48
CA PHE A 43 -13.16 -23.25 5.37
C PHE A 43 -13.44 -22.06 4.48
N HIS A 44 -12.60 -21.05 4.57
CA HIS A 44 -12.62 -19.89 3.68
C HIS A 44 -11.26 -19.71 2.99
N MET A 45 -11.28 -18.97 1.88
CA MET A 45 -10.10 -18.72 1.07
C MET A 45 -9.62 -17.29 1.30
N THR A 46 -8.32 -17.12 1.50
CA THR A 46 -7.66 -15.81 1.51
C THR A 46 -6.54 -15.78 0.47
N TYR A 47 -6.02 -14.60 0.16
CA TYR A 47 -4.90 -14.48 -0.76
C TYR A 47 -3.89 -13.43 -0.34
N GLY A 48 -2.66 -13.66 -0.76
CA GLY A 48 -1.52 -12.77 -0.59
C GLY A 48 -0.84 -12.54 -1.93
N LEU A 49 -0.17 -11.39 -2.05
CA LEU A 49 0.59 -11.01 -3.23
C LEU A 49 2.07 -10.93 -2.86
N GLY A 50 2.92 -11.34 -3.79
CA GLY A 50 4.37 -11.22 -3.67
C GLY A 50 5.06 -12.48 -3.15
N THR A 51 6.38 -12.40 -3.01
CA THR A 51 7.24 -13.47 -2.50
C THR A 51 7.50 -13.25 -1.02
N VAL A 52 7.43 -14.31 -0.21
CA VAL A 52 7.71 -14.27 1.23
C VAL A 52 9.21 -14.35 1.47
N GLY A 53 9.70 -13.60 2.44
CA GLY A 53 11.06 -13.74 2.96
C GLY A 53 12.08 -12.81 2.30
N ASP A 54 11.77 -12.28 1.12
CA ASP A 54 12.57 -11.23 0.49
C ASP A 54 12.26 -9.89 1.18
N VAL A 55 13.12 -9.50 2.13
CA VAL A 55 13.08 -8.15 2.74
C VAL A 55 14.16 -7.31 2.05
N PRO A 56 13.82 -6.49 1.05
CA PRO A 56 14.78 -5.59 0.46
C PRO A 56 15.27 -4.60 1.52
N PRO A 57 16.55 -4.18 1.48
CA PRO A 57 17.02 -3.08 2.31
C PRO A 57 16.16 -1.85 2.02
N SER A 58 15.73 -1.16 3.10
CA SER A 58 14.83 0.00 3.13
C SER A 58 14.75 0.74 1.78
N PRO A 59 13.68 0.51 0.97
CA PRO A 59 13.63 1.01 -0.41
C PRO A 59 13.62 2.53 -0.42
N ARG A 60 14.28 3.10 -1.42
CA ARG A 60 14.25 4.55 -1.69
C ARG A 60 13.17 4.84 -2.71
N LEU A 61 12.29 5.76 -2.36
CA LEU A 61 11.14 6.18 -3.17
C LEU A 61 11.15 7.70 -3.33
N ARG A 62 10.54 8.21 -4.39
CA ARG A 62 10.21 9.65 -4.44
C ARG A 62 9.00 9.94 -3.55
N LEU A 63 8.81 11.20 -3.21
CA LEU A 63 7.59 11.65 -2.55
C LEU A 63 6.36 11.34 -3.43
N PRO A 64 5.23 10.92 -2.84
CA PRO A 64 4.03 10.51 -3.56
C PRO A 64 3.16 11.69 -4.01
N TYR A 65 3.74 12.88 -4.17
CA TYR A 65 3.10 14.10 -4.64
C TYR A 65 4.06 14.91 -5.54
N SER A 66 3.60 16.06 -6.04
CA SER A 66 4.38 16.94 -6.92
C SER A 66 5.71 17.38 -6.29
N ASP A 67 6.79 17.45 -7.08
CA ASP A 67 8.09 17.98 -6.63
C ASP A 67 8.06 19.48 -6.29
N GLU A 68 6.98 20.17 -6.69
CA GLU A 68 6.75 21.59 -6.43
C GLU A 68 5.95 21.84 -5.14
N ALA A 69 5.49 20.78 -4.48
CA ALA A 69 4.66 20.86 -3.28
C ALA A 69 5.39 20.33 -2.05
N ALA A 70 5.01 20.85 -0.88
CA ALA A 70 5.43 20.34 0.42
C ALA A 70 4.21 20.22 1.32
N TYR A 71 4.11 19.08 2.00
CA TYR A 71 3.02 18.77 2.93
C TYR A 71 3.58 18.38 4.29
N CYS A 72 2.87 18.74 5.35
CA CYS A 72 3.27 18.36 6.69
C CYS A 72 3.01 16.88 6.94
N VAL A 73 3.93 16.25 7.67
CA VAL A 73 3.73 14.88 8.15
C VAL A 73 2.98 14.96 9.48
N SER A 74 1.72 14.52 9.50
CA SER A 74 0.91 14.49 10.73
C SER A 74 1.13 13.24 11.56
N GLN A 75 1.58 12.15 10.94
CA GLN A 75 1.93 10.92 11.61
C GLN A 75 3.03 10.17 10.84
N GLY A 76 4.08 9.73 11.55
CA GLY A 76 5.18 8.93 10.99
C GLY A 76 5.20 7.50 11.50
N TYR A 77 6.36 6.87 11.42
CA TYR A 77 6.56 5.49 11.90
C TYR A 77 6.26 5.39 13.40
N ASP A 78 5.69 4.26 13.82
CA ASP A 78 5.34 3.99 15.22
C ASP A 78 4.40 5.06 15.84
N GLY A 79 3.64 5.76 14.98
CA GLY A 79 2.67 6.80 15.35
C GLY A 79 1.58 6.31 16.31
N GLN A 80 1.09 7.21 17.17
CA GLN A 80 0.23 6.86 18.31
C GLN A 80 -1.23 6.58 17.97
N PHE A 81 -1.68 6.87 16.74
CA PHE A 81 -3.08 6.72 16.34
C PHE A 81 -3.33 5.40 15.60
N SER A 82 -2.60 5.17 14.50
CA SER A 82 -2.86 4.03 13.61
C SER A 82 -1.61 3.28 13.17
N HIS A 83 -0.39 3.74 13.47
CA HIS A 83 0.86 3.21 12.92
C HIS A 83 1.60 2.30 13.90
N GLN A 84 0.89 1.36 14.54
CA GLN A 84 1.47 0.48 15.57
C GLN A 84 1.42 -1.00 15.22
N ASP A 85 0.56 -1.38 14.27
CA ASP A 85 0.39 -2.79 13.91
C ASP A 85 1.29 -3.20 12.73
N ILE A 86 1.41 -4.51 12.50
CA ILE A 86 2.27 -5.07 11.46
C ILE A 86 1.99 -4.53 10.05
N ARG A 87 0.77 -4.06 9.77
CA ARG A 87 0.35 -3.57 8.44
C ARG A 87 0.67 -2.10 8.22
N SER A 88 0.73 -1.29 9.28
CA SER A 88 0.84 0.17 9.18
C SER A 88 1.98 0.78 10.00
N ARG A 89 2.77 -0.03 10.72
CA ARG A 89 3.86 0.44 11.59
C ARG A 89 4.77 1.49 10.95
N TYR A 90 5.09 1.28 9.68
CA TYR A 90 5.95 2.17 8.91
C TYR A 90 5.17 3.05 7.92
N ALA A 91 3.94 3.40 8.24
CA ALA A 91 3.17 4.34 7.41
C ALA A 91 3.56 5.80 7.70
N VAL A 92 3.26 6.66 6.73
CA VAL A 92 3.43 8.11 6.81
C VAL A 92 2.14 8.77 6.35
N ASP A 93 1.60 9.66 7.18
CA ASP A 93 0.42 10.47 6.89
C ASP A 93 0.87 11.88 6.49
N PHE A 94 0.46 12.32 5.31
CA PHE A 94 0.72 13.66 4.79
C PHE A 94 -0.57 14.47 4.81
N ASP A 95 -0.58 15.57 5.57
CA ASP A 95 -1.71 16.49 5.62
C ASP A 95 -1.84 17.22 4.29
N MET A 96 -2.95 17.00 3.60
CA MET A 96 -3.23 17.62 2.30
C MET A 96 -4.72 17.71 2.07
N ASP A 97 -5.15 18.77 1.38
CA ASP A 97 -6.54 18.97 1.01
C ASP A 97 -7.05 17.83 0.14
N GLU A 98 -8.34 17.52 0.25
CA GLU A 98 -9.02 16.57 -0.63
C GLU A 98 -8.92 17.03 -2.09
N GLY A 99 -8.63 16.10 -3.00
CA GLY A 99 -8.45 16.38 -4.41
C GLY A 99 -7.00 16.70 -4.82
N THR A 100 -6.07 16.79 -3.86
CA THR A 100 -4.63 16.93 -4.14
C THR A 100 -4.14 15.78 -5.00
N THR A 101 -3.34 16.08 -6.03
CA THR A 101 -2.85 15.06 -6.97
C THR A 101 -1.74 14.23 -6.34
N ILE A 102 -1.91 12.91 -6.42
CA ILE A 102 -0.97 11.90 -5.93
C ILE A 102 -0.25 11.26 -7.11
N VAL A 103 1.06 11.04 -6.94
CA VAL A 103 1.92 10.44 -7.96
C VAL A 103 2.51 9.11 -7.53
N ALA A 104 2.82 8.23 -8.49
CA ALA A 104 3.51 6.97 -8.21
C ALA A 104 4.91 7.24 -7.63
N ALA A 105 5.25 6.52 -6.56
CA ALA A 105 6.47 6.75 -5.78
C ALA A 105 7.69 6.03 -6.38
N ALA A 106 7.45 5.09 -7.30
CA ALA A 106 8.44 4.41 -8.13
C ALA A 106 7.73 3.78 -9.33
N ASP A 107 8.50 3.33 -10.32
CA ASP A 107 8.01 2.55 -11.45
C ASP A 107 7.36 1.25 -10.98
N GLY A 108 6.23 0.86 -11.58
CA GLY A 108 5.52 -0.32 -11.13
C GLY A 108 4.28 -0.67 -11.93
N VAL A 109 3.51 -1.61 -11.38
CA VAL A 109 2.24 -2.08 -11.93
C VAL A 109 1.17 -1.97 -10.87
N VAL A 110 0.02 -1.42 -11.22
CA VAL A 110 -1.13 -1.30 -10.32
C VAL A 110 -1.73 -2.68 -10.08
N VAL A 111 -1.76 -3.12 -8.83
CA VAL A 111 -2.24 -4.46 -8.42
C VAL A 111 -3.50 -4.43 -7.57
N GLY A 112 -3.92 -3.26 -7.11
CA GLY A 112 -5.16 -3.08 -6.35
C GLY A 112 -5.74 -1.69 -6.55
N VAL A 113 -7.06 -1.61 -6.68
CA VAL A 113 -7.82 -0.36 -6.71
C VAL A 113 -9.14 -0.58 -5.96
N VAL A 114 -9.41 0.28 -4.99
CA VAL A 114 -10.70 0.42 -4.34
C VAL A 114 -11.07 1.90 -4.41
N ASP A 115 -12.18 2.21 -5.08
CA ASP A 115 -12.53 3.60 -5.40
C ASP A 115 -14.05 3.86 -5.35
N ARG A 116 -14.72 3.20 -4.41
CA ARG A 116 -16.19 3.17 -4.31
C ARG A 116 -16.74 3.84 -3.06
N TYR A 117 -15.92 4.02 -2.03
CA TYR A 117 -16.36 4.60 -0.77
C TYR A 117 -16.48 6.12 -0.92
N GLU A 118 -17.45 6.71 -0.24
CA GLU A 118 -17.74 8.15 -0.26
C GLU A 118 -17.48 8.82 1.09
N GLN A 119 -17.41 8.03 2.16
CA GLN A 119 -17.43 8.52 3.53
C GLN A 119 -16.18 8.07 4.29
N GLY A 120 -15.79 8.89 5.26
CA GLY A 120 -14.82 8.52 6.26
C GLY A 120 -14.96 9.36 7.53
N ALA A 121 -14.52 8.76 8.63
CA ALA A 121 -14.59 9.34 9.96
C ALA A 121 -13.58 8.63 10.87
N PRO A 122 -13.15 9.23 11.99
CA PRO A 122 -12.33 8.56 13.00
C PRO A 122 -13.17 7.62 13.87
N ASP A 123 -13.91 6.72 13.21
CA ASP A 123 -14.77 5.70 13.81
C ASP A 123 -14.36 4.31 13.29
N PRO A 124 -14.10 3.33 14.18
CA PRO A 124 -13.68 1.98 13.79
C PRO A 124 -14.56 1.28 12.74
N ARG A 125 -15.83 1.66 12.61
CA ARG A 125 -16.76 1.16 11.58
C ARG A 125 -16.28 1.46 10.15
N PHE A 126 -15.38 2.43 9.97
CA PHE A 126 -14.80 2.80 8.68
C PHE A 126 -13.42 2.20 8.39
N LYS A 127 -12.85 1.37 9.29
CA LYS A 127 -11.49 0.80 9.12
C LYS A 127 -11.28 0.09 7.77
N ASN A 128 -12.31 -0.60 7.26
CA ASN A 128 -12.25 -1.34 6.00
C ASN A 128 -12.99 -0.61 4.85
N ARG A 129 -13.16 0.72 4.95
CA ARG A 129 -13.95 1.54 4.02
C ARG A 129 -13.16 2.69 3.41
N GLY A 130 -11.84 2.58 3.34
CA GLY A 130 -10.98 3.53 2.64
C GLY A 130 -10.83 3.16 1.16
N ASN A 131 -10.77 4.17 0.30
CA ASN A 131 -10.33 4.02 -1.07
C ASN A 131 -8.80 4.02 -1.11
N TYR A 132 -8.24 3.18 -1.98
CA TYR A 132 -6.80 3.08 -2.15
C TYR A 132 -6.42 2.61 -3.54
N ILE A 133 -5.16 2.85 -3.89
CA ILE A 133 -4.46 2.11 -4.94
C ILE A 133 -3.26 1.39 -4.33
N ALA A 134 -2.92 0.24 -4.89
CA ALA A 134 -1.72 -0.53 -4.55
C ALA A 134 -0.87 -0.73 -5.80
N VAL A 135 0.42 -0.45 -5.71
CA VAL A 135 1.38 -0.57 -6.83
C VAL A 135 2.48 -1.54 -6.43
N TYR A 136 2.73 -2.55 -7.26
CA TYR A 136 3.89 -3.43 -7.13
C TYR A 136 5.08 -2.83 -7.87
N HIS A 137 6.25 -2.82 -7.23
CA HIS A 137 7.51 -2.30 -7.77
C HIS A 137 8.50 -3.45 -7.97
N PRO A 138 8.54 -4.10 -9.16
CA PRO A 138 9.35 -5.29 -9.39
C PRO A 138 10.85 -5.08 -9.14
N SER A 139 11.38 -3.90 -9.49
CA SER A 139 12.80 -3.55 -9.28
C SER A 139 13.19 -3.42 -7.81
N LEU A 140 12.22 -3.12 -6.94
CA LEU A 140 12.41 -2.94 -5.51
C LEU A 140 11.96 -4.15 -4.69
N GLY A 141 11.15 -5.04 -5.27
CA GLY A 141 10.58 -6.19 -4.56
C GLY A 141 9.51 -5.82 -3.53
N VAL A 142 8.96 -4.60 -3.58
CA VAL A 142 7.98 -4.09 -2.61
C VAL A 142 6.69 -3.63 -3.26
N PHE A 143 5.69 -3.36 -2.43
CA PHE A 143 4.45 -2.72 -2.82
C PHE A 143 4.30 -1.39 -2.09
N THR A 144 3.69 -0.41 -2.75
CA THR A 144 3.21 0.83 -2.11
C THR A 144 1.69 0.84 -2.08
N GLU A 145 1.13 1.42 -1.03
CA GLU A 145 -0.30 1.67 -0.91
C GLU A 145 -0.58 3.14 -0.57
N TYR A 146 -1.61 3.69 -1.21
CA TYR A 146 -2.01 5.09 -1.13
C TYR A 146 -3.46 5.12 -0.69
N TRP A 147 -3.71 5.48 0.56
CA TRP A 147 -5.02 5.35 1.21
C TRP A 147 -5.72 6.68 1.43
N HIS A 148 -6.97 6.57 1.87
CA HIS A 148 -7.90 7.66 2.14
C HIS A 148 -8.21 8.51 0.91
N LEU A 149 -8.02 7.96 -0.29
CA LEU A 149 -8.30 8.65 -1.55
C LEU A 149 -9.77 9.11 -1.61
N MET A 150 -10.05 10.19 -2.33
CA MET A 150 -11.44 10.65 -2.49
C MET A 150 -12.30 9.63 -3.26
N HIS A 151 -13.62 9.80 -3.24
CA HIS A 151 -14.51 9.00 -4.07
C HIS A 151 -14.22 9.22 -5.56
N ARG A 152 -14.06 8.15 -6.33
CA ARG A 152 -13.67 8.22 -7.75
C ARG A 152 -12.36 8.99 -7.95
N GLY A 153 -11.45 8.85 -6.98
CA GLY A 153 -10.17 9.52 -6.93
C GLY A 153 -9.07 8.80 -7.72
N SER A 154 -9.27 7.54 -8.12
CA SER A 154 -8.27 6.79 -8.87
C SER A 154 -8.17 7.26 -10.32
N LEU A 155 -6.94 7.43 -10.81
CA LEU A 155 -6.63 7.81 -12.19
C LEU A 155 -6.07 6.61 -13.00
N VAL A 156 -6.03 5.44 -12.38
CA VAL A 156 -5.46 4.21 -12.92
C VAL A 156 -6.37 3.02 -12.63
N LYS A 157 -6.15 1.91 -13.33
CA LYS A 157 -6.85 0.64 -13.08
C LYS A 157 -5.84 -0.47 -12.83
N VAL A 158 -6.31 -1.55 -12.20
CA VAL A 158 -5.51 -2.77 -12.02
C VAL A 158 -4.97 -3.25 -13.37
N GLY A 159 -3.66 -3.51 -13.41
CA GLY A 159 -2.93 -3.92 -14.61
C GLY A 159 -2.21 -2.78 -15.33
N ASP A 160 -2.50 -1.51 -15.02
CA ASP A 160 -1.76 -0.39 -15.61
C ASP A 160 -0.30 -0.38 -15.15
N SER A 161 0.61 -0.10 -16.08
CA SER A 161 2.00 0.23 -15.75
C SER A 161 2.11 1.71 -15.45
N VAL A 162 2.83 2.06 -14.39
CA VAL A 162 3.02 3.44 -13.95
C VAL A 162 4.51 3.76 -13.86
N ARG A 163 4.87 5.01 -14.18
CA ARG A 163 6.22 5.54 -13.96
C ARG A 163 6.26 6.38 -12.69
N ALA A 164 7.42 6.44 -12.03
CA ALA A 164 7.65 7.36 -10.93
C ALA A 164 7.26 8.80 -11.34
N GLY A 165 6.43 9.46 -10.54
CA GLY A 165 5.92 10.81 -10.82
C GLY A 165 4.67 10.85 -11.71
N GLN A 166 4.22 9.73 -12.26
CA GLN A 166 2.95 9.66 -12.97
C GLN A 166 1.79 9.88 -12.01
N TYR A 167 0.79 10.66 -12.42
CA TYR A 167 -0.43 10.88 -11.63
C TYR A 167 -1.24 9.60 -11.56
N VAL A 168 -1.60 9.19 -10.35
CA VAL A 168 -2.26 7.90 -10.09
C VAL A 168 -3.54 8.02 -9.29
N ALA A 169 -3.68 9.07 -8.48
CA ALA A 169 -4.86 9.25 -7.65
C ALA A 169 -5.04 10.70 -7.20
N LYS A 170 -6.12 10.95 -6.47
CA LYS A 170 -6.39 12.17 -5.71
C LYS A 170 -6.60 11.83 -4.24
N SER A 171 -5.99 12.60 -3.35
CA SER A 171 -6.16 12.51 -1.90
C SER A 171 -7.62 12.73 -1.50
N GLY A 172 -7.99 12.34 -0.28
CA GLY A 172 -9.30 12.60 0.26
C GLY A 172 -9.39 12.24 1.73
N LYS A 173 -10.60 11.84 2.15
CA LYS A 173 -10.92 11.50 3.55
C LYS A 173 -11.76 10.22 3.67
N THR A 174 -11.64 9.26 2.75
CA THR A 174 -12.45 8.04 2.86
C THR A 174 -11.90 7.07 3.91
N GLY A 175 -12.76 6.30 4.57
CA GLY A 175 -12.35 5.30 5.56
C GLY A 175 -12.05 5.87 6.96
N PHE A 176 -11.18 5.20 7.71
CA PHE A 176 -10.85 5.57 9.09
C PHE A 176 -9.85 6.73 9.11
N ALA A 177 -10.35 7.96 8.95
CA ALA A 177 -9.56 9.18 8.81
C ALA A 177 -10.15 10.33 9.65
N GLN A 178 -9.29 11.10 10.34
CA GLN A 178 -9.70 12.29 11.11
C GLN A 178 -10.04 13.47 10.19
N GLY A 179 -9.20 13.71 9.18
CA GLY A 179 -9.32 14.77 8.18
C GLY A 179 -8.72 14.33 6.84
N PRO A 180 -8.81 15.17 5.80
CA PRO A 180 -8.17 14.90 4.52
C PRO A 180 -6.65 14.76 4.68
N HIS A 181 -6.10 13.66 4.20
CA HIS A 181 -4.67 13.37 4.20
C HIS A 181 -4.37 12.21 3.24
N LEU A 182 -3.09 12.00 2.91
CA LEU A 182 -2.62 10.77 2.28
C LEU A 182 -1.97 9.88 3.34
N HIS A 183 -2.52 8.69 3.55
CA HIS A 183 -1.85 7.62 4.28
C HIS A 183 -1.05 6.76 3.28
N PHE A 184 0.27 6.74 3.44
CA PHE A 184 1.18 6.07 2.54
C PHE A 184 2.04 5.05 3.29
N PHE A 185 2.16 3.83 2.76
CA PHE A 185 3.07 2.85 3.33
C PHE A 185 3.62 1.89 2.28
N VAL A 186 4.72 1.25 2.65
CA VAL A 186 5.38 0.20 1.87
C VAL A 186 5.21 -1.14 2.59
N TRP A 187 4.91 -2.18 1.83
CA TRP A 187 4.75 -3.52 2.38
C TRP A 187 5.36 -4.60 1.49
N ILE A 188 5.63 -5.74 2.10
CA ILE A 188 6.00 -6.99 1.44
C ILE A 188 5.03 -8.11 1.81
N ALA A 189 5.12 -9.22 1.09
CA ALA A 189 4.31 -10.40 1.40
C ALA A 189 4.66 -10.95 2.78
N ASN A 190 3.65 -11.39 3.52
CA ASN A 190 3.80 -12.06 4.80
C ASN A 190 3.24 -13.49 4.72
N ASP A 191 3.82 -14.41 5.49
CA ASP A 191 3.39 -15.82 5.54
C ASP A 191 2.36 -16.09 6.63
N ASP A 192 1.30 -15.31 6.58
CA ASP A 192 0.17 -15.41 7.49
C ASP A 192 -1.12 -15.28 6.66
N PRO A 193 -2.02 -16.28 6.69
CA PRO A 193 -3.25 -16.25 5.90
C PRO A 193 -4.24 -15.18 6.35
N GLU A 194 -4.12 -14.67 7.58
CA GLU A 194 -4.93 -13.59 8.14
C GLU A 194 -4.23 -12.23 8.02
N LEU A 195 -2.90 -12.22 7.95
CA LEU A 195 -2.06 -11.03 7.89
C LEU A 195 -1.11 -11.05 6.68
N THR A 196 -1.64 -11.16 5.46
CA THR A 196 -0.83 -11.41 4.24
C THR A 196 0.10 -10.26 3.82
N LYS A 197 0.03 -9.11 4.49
CA LYS A 197 0.86 -7.92 4.26
C LYS A 197 1.62 -7.55 5.52
N ARG A 198 2.91 -7.24 5.37
CA ARG A 198 3.74 -6.70 6.45
C ARG A 198 4.37 -5.40 5.98
N SER A 199 4.12 -4.31 6.71
CA SER A 199 4.80 -3.04 6.49
C SER A 199 6.29 -3.18 6.72
N VAL A 200 7.07 -2.42 5.95
CA VAL A 200 8.53 -2.37 6.04
C VAL A 200 8.99 -0.92 6.05
N PRO A 201 10.12 -0.60 6.72
CA PRO A 201 10.71 0.72 6.66
C PRO A 201 11.14 1.05 5.23
N PHE A 202 11.10 2.34 4.88
CA PHE A 202 11.52 2.89 3.60
C PHE A 202 12.11 4.30 3.80
N HIS A 203 12.66 4.90 2.75
CA HIS A 203 13.10 6.30 2.78
C HIS A 203 12.60 7.06 1.57
N PHE A 204 12.31 8.34 1.75
CA PHE A 204 12.18 9.26 0.63
C PHE A 204 13.57 9.79 0.24
N GLY A 205 13.85 9.84 -1.07
CA GLY A 205 15.12 10.38 -1.55
C GLY A 205 15.09 10.62 -3.06
N ALA A 206 15.97 11.50 -3.53
CA ALA A 206 16.16 11.70 -4.95
C ALA A 206 16.58 10.37 -5.60
N MET A 207 15.92 9.98 -6.70
CA MET A 207 16.43 8.94 -7.59
C MET A 207 17.84 9.33 -8.03
N PRO A 208 18.81 8.40 -8.12
CA PRO A 208 20.15 8.73 -8.58
C PRO A 208 20.08 9.46 -9.92
N ALA A 209 20.82 10.57 -10.04
CA ALA A 209 20.77 11.49 -11.18
C ALA A 209 21.01 10.81 -12.55
N SER A 210 21.56 9.59 -12.56
CA SER A 210 21.72 8.75 -13.75
C SER A 210 20.40 8.31 -14.40
N GLU A 211 19.28 8.36 -13.66
CA GLU A 211 17.93 8.03 -14.18
C GLU A 211 17.11 9.29 -14.52
N LEU A 212 17.63 10.48 -14.21
CA LEU A 212 17.05 11.77 -14.58
C LEU A 212 17.62 12.25 -15.92
N THR A 213 17.15 11.68 -17.03
CA THR A 213 17.34 12.34 -18.33
C THR A 213 16.48 13.61 -18.40
N ALA A 214 17.13 14.74 -18.08
CA ALA A 214 16.88 16.13 -18.46
C ALA A 214 15.45 16.67 -18.35
N ARG A 215 15.19 17.58 -17.38
CA ARG A 215 14.81 19.00 -17.63
C ARG A 215 15.17 19.88 -16.43
N THR A 216 15.79 21.02 -16.73
CA THR A 216 16.16 22.12 -15.83
C THR A 216 14.99 23.11 -15.67
N ASN A 217 14.79 23.68 -14.47
CA ASN A 217 14.77 25.13 -14.19
C ASN A 217 14.31 25.46 -12.75
N VAL A 218 14.64 26.68 -12.30
CA VAL A 218 14.89 27.15 -10.93
C VAL A 218 13.73 28.00 -10.33
N ASN A 219 13.55 27.88 -9.00
CA ASN A 219 13.08 28.77 -7.88
C ASN A 219 12.92 30.31 -8.12
N PRO A 220 12.39 31.20 -7.21
CA PRO A 220 11.82 31.03 -5.82
C PRO A 220 10.63 31.96 -5.42
N ARG A 221 9.98 31.75 -4.23
CA ARG A 221 9.78 32.76 -3.12
C ARG A 221 8.59 32.50 -2.17
N ASP A 222 8.82 32.94 -0.92
CA ASP A 222 7.98 33.02 0.30
C ASP A 222 7.78 31.70 1.05
N GLY A 223 8.52 31.37 2.14
CA GLY A 223 9.06 32.26 3.17
C GLY A 223 8.39 32.05 4.54
N SER A 224 7.27 31.32 4.59
CA SER A 224 6.61 30.93 5.84
C SER A 224 6.34 29.42 5.90
N VAL A 225 7.30 28.67 6.44
CA VAL A 225 7.11 27.27 6.82
C VAL A 225 6.52 27.29 8.23
N GLY A 226 5.21 27.02 8.34
CA GLY A 226 4.61 26.63 9.62
C GLY A 226 5.41 25.46 10.18
N GLN A 227 5.73 25.50 11.48
CA GLN A 227 6.57 24.49 12.15
C GLN A 227 5.98 23.09 11.92
N CYS A 228 6.56 22.37 10.96
CA CYS A 228 6.31 20.96 10.73
C CYS A 228 7.59 20.21 11.08
N ASN A 229 7.45 19.22 11.95
CA ASN A 229 8.55 18.35 12.36
C ASN A 229 9.09 17.66 11.12
N SER A 230 10.25 18.11 10.64
CA SER A 230 10.88 17.66 9.39
C SER A 230 11.80 16.46 9.60
N GLU A 231 11.62 15.70 10.68
CA GLU A 231 12.42 14.52 10.95
C GLU A 231 11.74 13.26 10.40
N LEU A 232 12.04 12.94 9.14
CA LEU A 232 11.94 11.61 8.54
C LEU A 232 13.28 11.23 7.90
#